data_AF-A0A0F0C6K4-F1
#
_entry.id   AF-A0A0F0C6K4-F1
#
_cell.length_a   1.000
_cell.length_b   1.000
_cell.length_c   1.000
_cell.angle_alpha   90.00
_cell.angle_beta   90.00
_cell.angle_gamma   90.00
#
_symmetry.space_group_name_H-M   'P 1'
#
loop_
_entity.id
_entity.type
_entity.pdbx_description
1 polymer ?
#
loop_
_entity_poly.entity_id
_entity_poly.type
_entity_poly.pdbx_seq_one_letter_code
_entity_poly.pdbx_strand_id
1 'polypeptide(L)'
;MTSKEKAKLIKQAGRLYLLGHSVEKHRSELRRLVEQKVPYDSPQMADALAKFEEADSEWKRLEQEHLDFRSRLGIKQDQLIE
;
A
#
# COMPACT_ATOMS: atom_id res chain seq x y z
N MET A 1 -17.44 10.72 16.66
CA MET A 1 -16.04 10.84 16.24
C MET A 1 -15.46 12.17 16.73
N THR A 2 -14.32 12.14 17.40
CA THR A 2 -13.61 13.30 17.94
C THR A 2 -12.68 13.94 16.91
N SER A 3 -12.24 15.18 17.13
CA SER A 3 -11.27 15.86 16.27
C SER A 3 -9.95 15.11 16.15
N LYS A 4 -9.51 14.43 17.24
CA LYS A 4 -8.28 13.62 17.26
C LYS A 4 -8.43 12.36 16.39
N GLU A 5 -9.58 11.69 16.47
CA GLU A 5 -9.88 10.51 15.63
C GLU A 5 -9.92 10.88 14.15
N LYS A 6 -10.59 11.99 13.81
CA LYS A 6 -10.63 12.51 12.44
C LYS A 6 -9.23 12.82 11.90
N ALA A 7 -8.40 13.49 12.70
CA ALA A 7 -7.02 13.80 12.32
C ALA A 7 -6.17 12.53 12.09
N LYS A 8 -6.37 11.50 12.93
CA LYS A 8 -5.69 10.21 12.76
C LYS A 8 -6.11 9.51 11.46
N LEU A 9 -7.41 9.47 11.14
CA LEU A 9 -7.91 8.90 9.88
C LEU A 9 -7.31 9.61 8.65
N ILE A 10 -7.31 10.95 8.64
CA ILE A 10 -6.74 11.74 7.55
C ILE A 10 -5.24 11.45 7.39
N LYS A 11 -4.50 11.37 8.50
CA LYS A 11 -3.06 11.06 8.48
C LYS A 11 -2.79 9.65 7.95
N GLN A 12 -3.57 8.65 8.37
CA GLN A 12 -3.45 7.28 7.86
C GLN A 12 -3.78 7.22 6.37
N ALA A 13 -4.85 7.87 5.91
CA ALA A 13 -5.22 7.94 4.50
C ALA A 13 -4.13 8.60 3.63
N GLY A 14 -3.55 9.71 4.09
CA GLY A 14 -2.45 10.37 3.40
C GLY A 14 -1.20 9.49 3.30
N ARG A 15 -0.88 8.73 4.35
CA ARG A 15 0.22 7.75 4.32
C ARG A 15 -0.06 6.58 3.39
N LEU A 16 -1.29 6.04 3.40
CA LEU A 16 -1.72 4.99 2.48
C LEU A 16 -1.61 5.42 1.02
N TYR A 17 -1.97 6.66 0.71
CA TYR A 17 -1.81 7.22 -0.63
C TYR A 17 -0.34 7.24 -1.08
N LEU A 18 0.56 7.76 -0.22
CA LEU A 18 1.99 7.84 -0.53
C LEU A 18 2.63 6.45 -0.68
N LEU A 19 2.33 5.52 0.24
CA LEU A 19 2.82 4.15 0.17
C LEU A 19 2.26 3.43 -1.06
N GLY A 20 0.99 3.64 -1.42
CA GLY A 20 0.39 3.06 -2.61
C GLY A 20 1.09 3.51 -3.90
N HIS A 21 1.52 4.78 -3.96
CA HIS A 21 2.36 5.26 -5.06
C HIS A 21 3.72 4.55 -5.13
N SER A 22 4.33 4.25 -3.97
CA SER A 22 5.58 3.49 -3.91
C SER A 22 5.40 2.05 -4.39
N VAL A 23 4.32 1.38 -3.96
CA VAL A 23 3.95 0.03 -4.42
C VAL A 23 3.81 0.01 -5.94
N GLU A 24 3.07 0.96 -6.52
CA GLU A 24 2.86 1.02 -7.97
C GLU A 24 4.14 1.34 -8.75
N LYS A 25 5.04 2.15 -8.18
CA LYS A 25 6.37 2.38 -8.74
C LYS A 25 7.16 1.07 -8.84
N HIS A 26 7.24 0.29 -7.76
CA HIS A 26 7.97 -0.99 -7.75
C HIS A 26 7.27 -2.05 -8.61
N ARG A 27 5.94 -2.08 -8.64
CA ARG A 27 5.16 -2.93 -9.55
C ARG A 27 5.47 -2.62 -11.02
N SER A 28 5.65 -1.33 -11.33
CA SER A 28 6.01 -0.89 -12.69
C SER A 28 7.44 -1.27 -13.05
N GLU A 29 8.37 -1.21 -12.10
CA GLU A 29 9.74 -1.68 -12.27
C GLU A 29 9.80 -3.18 -12.58
N LEU A 30 9.08 -4.01 -11.82
CA LEU A 30 8.94 -5.45 -12.11
C LEU A 30 8.37 -5.71 -13.50
N ARG A 31 7.31 -4.99 -13.90
CA ARG A 31 6.73 -5.11 -15.26
C ARG A 31 7.76 -4.81 -16.34
N ARG A 32 8.57 -3.76 -16.17
CA ARG A 32 9.63 -3.41 -17.12
C ARG A 32 10.69 -4.50 -17.25
N LEU A 33 11.09 -5.14 -16.15
CA LEU A 33 12.05 -6.25 -16.19
C LEU A 33 11.51 -7.43 -17.00
N VAL A 34 10.24 -7.76 -16.81
CA VAL A 34 9.56 -8.81 -17.60
C VAL A 34 9.48 -8.44 -19.07
N GLU A 35 9.12 -7.20 -19.40
CA GLU A 35 9.08 -6.68 -20.78
C GLU A 35 10.47 -6.75 -21.45
N GLN A 36 11.53 -6.49 -20.70
CA GLN A 36 12.92 -6.61 -21.14
C GLN A 36 13.44 -8.05 -21.19
N LYS A 37 12.60 -9.04 -20.84
CA LYS A 37 12.96 -10.46 -20.77
C LYS A 37 14.14 -10.74 -19.86
N VAL A 38 14.29 -9.95 -18.79
CA VAL A 38 15.28 -10.20 -17.75
C VAL A 38 14.95 -11.56 -17.11
N PRO A 39 15.93 -12.47 -16.99
CA PRO A 39 15.71 -13.76 -16.34
C PRO A 39 15.19 -13.61 -14.91
N TYR A 40 14.21 -14.46 -14.54
CA TYR A 40 13.59 -14.37 -13.22
C TYR A 40 14.54 -14.71 -12.06
N ASP A 41 15.56 -15.51 -12.33
CA ASP A 41 16.63 -15.88 -11.40
C ASP A 41 17.77 -14.85 -11.35
N SER A 42 17.69 -13.76 -12.13
CA SER A 42 18.69 -12.71 -12.10
C SER A 42 18.66 -11.96 -10.76
N PRO A 43 19.82 -11.49 -10.27
CA PRO A 43 19.88 -10.63 -9.08
C PRO A 43 19.00 -9.39 -9.20
N GLN A 44 18.89 -8.83 -10.41
CA GLN A 44 18.07 -7.65 -10.67
C GLN A 44 16.57 -7.92 -10.45
N MET A 45 16.06 -9.07 -10.88
CA MET A 45 14.67 -9.46 -10.63
C MET A 45 14.43 -9.69 -9.14
N ALA A 46 15.34 -10.39 -8.47
CA ALA A 46 15.25 -10.64 -7.03
C ALA A 46 15.22 -9.33 -6.22
N ASP A 47 16.10 -8.39 -6.53
CA ASP A 47 16.15 -7.09 -5.86
C ASP A 47 14.88 -6.26 -6.09
N ALA A 48 14.35 -6.25 -7.31
CA ALA A 48 13.11 -5.54 -7.63
C ALA A 48 11.90 -6.17 -6.93
N LEU A 49 11.87 -7.50 -6.83
CA LEU A 49 10.83 -8.23 -6.14
C LEU A 49 10.85 -7.94 -4.64
N ALA A 50 12.03 -7.99 -4.01
CA ALA A 50 12.19 -7.69 -2.59
C ALA A 50 11.69 -6.27 -2.24
N LYS A 51 12.04 -5.26 -3.06
CA LYS A 51 11.55 -3.88 -2.88
C LYS A 51 10.04 -3.76 -3.02
N PHE A 52 9.46 -4.47 -3.98
CA PHE A 52 8.01 -4.51 -4.16
C PHE A 52 7.32 -5.16 -2.95
N GLU A 53 7.81 -6.32 -2.51
CA GLU A 53 7.25 -7.06 -1.37
C GLU A 53 7.34 -6.29 -0.07
N GLU A 54 8.45 -5.57 0.17
CA GLU A 54 8.62 -4.68 1.32
C GLU A 54 7.57 -3.56 1.31
N ALA A 55 7.46 -2.84 0.19
CA ALA A 55 6.50 -1.75 0.05
C ALA A 55 5.04 -2.22 0.16
N ASP A 56 4.71 -3.35 -0.47
CA ASP A 56 3.37 -3.94 -0.45
C ASP A 56 3.00 -4.42 0.97
N SER A 57 3.94 -5.04 1.67
CA SER A 57 3.76 -5.47 3.07
C SER A 57 3.54 -4.28 4.01
N GLU A 58 4.30 -3.20 3.85
CA GLU A 58 4.12 -1.99 4.65
C GLU A 58 2.75 -1.35 4.37
N TRP A 59 2.35 -1.26 3.10
CA TRP A 59 1.06 -0.70 2.71
C TRP A 59 -0.10 -1.52 3.28
N LYS A 60 -0.07 -2.85 3.12
CA LYS A 60 -1.11 -3.77 3.66
C LYS A 60 -1.23 -3.70 5.18
N ARG A 61 -0.10 -3.61 5.89
CA ARG A 61 -0.10 -3.43 7.34
C ARG A 61 -0.82 -2.14 7.73
N LEU A 62 -0.47 -1.03 7.08
CA LEU A 62 -1.12 0.26 7.37
C LEU A 62 -2.60 0.26 6.97
N GLU A 63 -2.96 -0.45 5.90
CA GLU A 63 -4.35 -0.57 5.46
C GLU A 63 -5.15 -1.31 6.53
N GLN A 64 -4.65 -2.43 7.03
CA GLN A 64 -5.29 -3.18 8.11
C GLN A 64 -5.44 -2.31 9.37
N GLU A 65 -4.40 -1.57 9.77
CA GLU A 65 -4.47 -0.64 10.90
C GLU A 65 -5.53 0.45 10.71
N HIS A 66 -5.70 0.95 9.48
CA HIS A 66 -6.69 1.95 9.13
C HIS A 66 -8.11 1.37 9.18
N LEU A 67 -8.32 0.18 8.60
CA LEU A 67 -9.60 -0.53 8.62
C LEU A 67 -10.02 -0.91 10.04
N ASP A 68 -9.09 -1.42 10.86
CA ASP A 68 -9.33 -1.73 12.26
C ASP A 68 -9.73 -0.47 13.04
N PHE A 69 -9.03 0.64 12.79
CA PHE A 69 -9.34 1.91 13.45
C PHE A 69 -10.72 2.44 13.02
N ARG A 70 -11.09 2.34 11.74
CA ARG A 70 -12.44 2.70 11.26
C ARG A 70 -13.52 1.82 11.89
N SER A 71 -13.29 0.51 11.95
CA SER A 71 -14.21 -0.46 12.57
C SER A 71 -14.46 -0.14 14.04
N ARG A 72 -13.40 0.17 14.81
CA ARG A 72 -13.51 0.61 16.21
C ARG A 72 -14.33 1.89 16.40
N LEU A 73 -14.35 2.75 15.38
CA LEU A 73 -15.15 3.99 15.38
C LEU A 73 -16.59 3.77 14.88
N GLY A 74 -16.98 2.54 14.54
CA GLY A 74 -18.30 2.21 14.02
C GLY A 74 -18.53 2.68 12.57
N ILE A 75 -17.47 3.02 11.83
CA ILE A 75 -17.56 3.46 10.44
C ILE A 75 -17.65 2.21 9.56
N LYS A 76 -18.84 1.91 9.04
CA LYS A 76 -19.07 0.77 8.13
C LYS A 76 -18.33 0.95 6.79
N GLN A 77 -17.96 -0.17 6.18
CA GLN A 77 -17.25 -0.21 4.90
C GLN A 77 -18.13 0.24 3.72
N ASP A 78 -19.45 0.03 3.82
CA ASP A 78 -20.47 0.30 2.78
C ASP A 78 -20.75 1.78 2.44
N GLN A 79 -19.97 2.74 2.94
CA GLN A 79 -20.14 4.16 2.62
C GLN A 79 -19.10 4.70 1.64
N LEU A 80 -18.41 3.85 0.89
CA LEU A 80 -17.40 4.27 -0.07
C LEU A 80 -17.75 3.78 -1.49
N ILE A 81 -18.25 4.75 -2.25
CA ILE A 81 -18.35 4.84 -3.72
C ILE A 81 -19.63 4.21 -4.31
N GLU A 82 -20.66 5.05 -4.48
CA GLU A 82 -21.52 5.06 -5.69
C GLU A 82 -20.91 6.00 -6.73
#